data_AF-A0A4V2A3N5-F1
#
_entry.id   AF-A0A4V2A3N5-F1
#
_cell.length_a   1.000
_cell.length_b   1.000
_cell.length_c   1.000
_cell.angle_alpha   90.00
_cell.angle_beta   90.00
_cell.angle_gamma   90.00
#
_symmetry.space_group_name_H-M   'P 1'
#
loop_
_entity.id
_entity.type
_entity.pdbx_description
1 polymer ?
#
loop_
_entity_poly.entity_id
_entity_poly.type
_entity_poly.pdbx_seq_one_letter_code
_entity_poly.pdbx_strand_id
1 'polypeptide(L)'
;MADVDDEVVVRTRADGATELRVNGVFVMDDVETSSERVLAEHALDAGAREVLVGGLGLGFTARALLEAEGGRRVERLVVAELHDGVLRAVRDGAGAGPEVLDDPRCTVVVGDVLDVVAAQPAASLDAVLLDVDNGPDFLVHDANAAVYDSTGVRACARALRPGGTLAVWSMADSETLRERLGEVLDDVRAVAVPVDLQGRAEHYWVLTGHAR
;
A
#
# COMPACT_ATOMS: atom_id res chain seq x y z
N MET A 1 -0.22 -17.89 -17.61
CA MET A 1 -0.55 -19.09 -16.82
C MET A 1 -1.78 -18.71 -16.04
N ALA A 2 -2.86 -19.50 -16.12
CA ALA A 2 -4.26 -19.19 -15.79
C ALA A 2 -4.52 -17.90 -14.98
N ASP A 3 -5.16 -16.95 -15.67
CA ASP A 3 -5.91 -15.83 -15.10
C ASP A 3 -7.08 -16.43 -14.29
N VAL A 4 -6.81 -16.73 -13.02
CA VAL A 4 -7.90 -16.94 -12.06
C VAL A 4 -8.29 -15.53 -11.68
N ASP A 5 -9.39 -15.05 -12.26
CA ASP A 5 -9.98 -13.76 -11.94
C ASP A 5 -10.38 -13.85 -10.45
N ASP A 6 -9.52 -13.32 -9.57
CA ASP A 6 -9.70 -13.39 -8.13
C ASP A 6 -11.05 -12.75 -7.76
N GLU A 7 -11.83 -13.43 -6.93
CA GLU A 7 -13.15 -12.94 -6.57
C GLU A 7 -13.02 -11.75 -5.61
N VAL A 8 -13.29 -10.55 -6.10
CA VAL A 8 -13.38 -9.34 -5.29
C VAL A 8 -14.82 -9.14 -4.83
N VAL A 9 -15.03 -9.12 -3.51
CA VAL A 9 -16.32 -8.83 -2.89
C VAL A 9 -16.19 -7.64 -1.95
N VAL A 10 -16.93 -6.58 -2.25
CA VAL A 10 -17.18 -5.47 -1.32
C VAL A 10 -18.61 -5.58 -0.81
N ARG A 11 -18.80 -5.60 0.50
CA ARG A 11 -20.12 -5.73 1.12
C ARG A 11 -20.27 -4.84 2.35
N THR A 12 -21.51 -4.44 2.62
CA THR A 12 -21.88 -3.80 3.89
C THR A 12 -22.18 -4.88 4.92
N ARG A 13 -21.47 -4.85 6.05
CA ARG A 13 -21.69 -5.73 7.20
C ARG A 13 -22.96 -5.30 7.98
N ALA A 14 -23.38 -6.15 8.92
CA ALA A 14 -24.56 -5.88 9.75
C ALA A 14 -24.41 -4.65 10.66
N ASP A 15 -23.18 -4.26 11.00
CA ASP A 15 -22.84 -3.05 11.76
C ASP A 15 -22.73 -1.79 10.89
N GLY A 16 -22.96 -1.91 9.57
CA GLY A 16 -22.92 -0.80 8.62
C GLY A 16 -21.54 -0.55 8.00
N ALA A 17 -20.50 -1.25 8.44
CA ALA A 17 -19.15 -1.10 7.90
C ALA A 17 -19.03 -1.71 6.49
N THR A 18 -18.21 -1.10 5.64
CA THR A 18 -17.81 -1.65 4.34
C THR A 18 -16.64 -2.60 4.54
N GLU A 19 -16.77 -3.83 4.06
CA GLU A 19 -15.74 -4.87 4.14
C GLU A 19 -15.29 -5.27 2.73
N LEU A 20 -13.98 -5.33 2.52
CA LEU A 20 -13.35 -5.87 1.32
C LEU A 20 -12.85 -7.30 1.57
N ARG A 21 -13.20 -8.20 0.67
CA ARG A 21 -12.67 -9.55 0.60
C ARG A 21 -12.13 -9.88 -0.78
N VAL A 22 -11.05 -10.63 -0.80
CA VAL A 22 -10.46 -11.20 -2.02
C VAL A 22 -10.37 -12.71 -1.83
N ASN A 23 -10.94 -13.48 -2.76
CA ASN A 23 -11.04 -14.94 -2.68
C ASN A 23 -11.65 -15.44 -1.35
N GLY A 24 -12.63 -14.70 -0.83
CA GLY A 24 -13.29 -14.98 0.45
C GLY A 24 -12.50 -14.60 1.71
N VAL A 25 -11.23 -14.21 1.58
CA VAL A 25 -10.38 -13.79 2.71
C VAL A 25 -10.67 -12.33 3.05
N PHE A 26 -10.75 -12.02 4.35
CA PHE A 26 -10.86 -10.63 4.82
C PHE A 26 -9.55 -9.90 4.54
N VAL A 27 -9.63 -8.77 3.86
CA VAL A 27 -8.48 -7.89 3.60
C VAL A 27 -8.55 -6.68 4.53
N MET A 28 -9.66 -5.93 4.48
CA MET A 28 -9.84 -4.74 5.31
C MET A 28 -11.32 -4.34 5.47
N ASP A 29 -11.57 -3.38 6.36
CA ASP A 29 -12.83 -2.65 6.47
C ASP A 29 -12.61 -1.12 6.53
N ASP A 30 -13.70 -0.37 6.60
CA ASP A 30 -13.69 1.10 6.75
C ASP A 30 -13.76 1.58 8.21
N VAL A 31 -13.65 0.68 9.19
CA VAL A 31 -13.69 0.99 10.62
C VAL A 31 -12.28 1.25 11.15
N GLU A 32 -11.35 0.34 10.88
CA GLU A 32 -9.95 0.46 11.28
C GLU A 32 -9.09 0.80 10.06
N THR A 33 -8.67 2.07 9.99
CA THR A 33 -7.91 2.63 8.85
C THR A 33 -6.68 3.42 9.33
N SER A 34 -6.30 3.26 10.60
CA SER A 34 -5.21 4.04 11.20
C SER A 34 -3.85 3.67 10.61
N SER A 35 -3.63 2.41 10.25
CA SER A 35 -2.35 1.95 9.71
C SER A 35 -2.04 2.46 8.32
N GLU A 36 -3.05 2.65 7.48
CA GLU A 36 -3.01 3.25 6.15
C GLU A 36 -2.60 4.72 6.25
N ARG A 37 -3.09 5.41 7.29
CA ARG A 37 -2.69 6.78 7.60
C ARG A 37 -1.24 6.87 8.03
N VAL A 38 -0.79 5.99 8.94
CA VAL A 38 0.62 5.94 9.37
C VAL A 38 1.54 5.62 8.18
N LEU A 39 1.15 4.70 7.30
CA LEU A 39 1.88 4.40 6.08
C LEU A 39 2.04 5.65 5.20
N ALA A 40 0.96 6.39 4.97
CA ALA A 40 0.99 7.64 4.21
C ALA A 40 1.85 8.72 4.89
N GLU A 41 1.76 8.86 6.21
CA GLU A 41 2.52 9.83 7.00
C GLU A 41 4.04 9.67 6.83
N HIS A 42 4.55 8.44 6.70
CA HIS A 42 5.98 8.22 6.41
C HIS A 42 6.45 8.88 5.09
N ALA A 43 5.61 8.88 4.05
CA ALA A 43 5.91 9.57 2.80
C ALA A 43 5.83 11.09 2.97
N LEU A 44 4.80 11.56 3.66
CA LEU A 44 4.53 13.00 3.84
C LEU A 44 5.57 13.68 4.73
N ASP A 45 5.99 13.03 5.82
CA ASP A 45 7.02 13.53 6.74
C ASP A 45 8.40 13.59 6.06
N ALA A 46 8.67 12.69 5.12
CA ALA A 46 9.84 12.76 4.25
C ALA A 46 9.74 13.84 3.16
N GLY A 47 8.58 14.52 3.04
CA GLY A 47 8.33 15.57 2.06
C GLY A 47 8.14 15.06 0.64
N ALA A 48 7.69 13.81 0.46
CA ALA A 48 7.52 13.17 -0.84
C ALA A 48 6.53 13.93 -1.74
N ARG A 49 6.88 14.07 -3.03
CA ARG A 49 6.07 14.73 -4.06
C ARG A 49 5.63 13.75 -5.13
N GLU A 50 6.51 12.81 -5.47
CA GLU A 50 6.32 11.76 -6.46
C GLU A 50 6.17 10.42 -5.74
N VAL A 51 4.94 9.96 -5.58
CA VAL A 51 4.61 8.79 -4.75
C VAL A 51 4.02 7.68 -5.60
N LEU A 52 4.45 6.44 -5.35
CA LEU A 52 3.79 5.23 -5.83
C LEU A 52 3.25 4.45 -4.64
N VAL A 53 1.99 4.01 -4.72
CA VAL A 53 1.38 3.08 -3.77
C VAL A 53 1.09 1.77 -4.50
N GLY A 54 1.57 0.64 -3.97
CA GLY A 54 1.13 -0.68 -4.37
C GLY A 54 -0.06 -1.09 -3.52
N GLY A 55 -1.17 -1.47 -4.16
CA GLY A 55 -2.46 -1.75 -3.54
C GLY A 55 -3.34 -0.49 -3.47
N LEU A 56 -4.60 -0.61 -3.91
CA LEU A 56 -5.61 0.42 -3.69
C LEU A 56 -6.41 0.12 -2.42
N GLY A 57 -6.80 -1.14 -2.21
CA GLY A 57 -7.72 -1.53 -1.15
C GLY A 57 -9.02 -0.72 -1.21
N LEU A 58 -9.46 -0.21 -0.06
CA LEU A 58 -10.58 0.74 0.04
C LEU A 58 -10.15 2.21 -0.16
N GLY A 59 -8.91 2.47 -0.57
CA GLY A 59 -8.41 3.80 -0.97
C GLY A 59 -7.91 4.68 0.18
N PHE A 60 -7.77 4.15 1.40
CA PHE A 60 -7.46 4.98 2.57
C PHE A 60 -6.03 5.50 2.60
N THR A 61 -5.04 4.73 2.15
CA THR A 61 -3.65 5.20 2.01
C THR A 61 -3.56 6.35 0.99
N ALA A 62 -4.21 6.19 -0.17
CA ALA A 62 -4.27 7.23 -1.20
C ALA A 62 -4.99 8.48 -0.70
N ARG A 63 -6.13 8.35 -0.02
CA ARG A 63 -6.83 9.48 0.61
C ARG A 63 -5.94 10.23 1.60
N ALA A 64 -5.27 9.50 2.49
CA ALA A 64 -4.39 10.10 3.49
C ALA A 64 -3.24 10.90 2.85
N LEU A 65 -2.65 10.39 1.76
CA LEU A 65 -1.63 11.10 0.98
C LEU A 65 -2.15 12.38 0.31
N LEU A 66 -3.41 12.40 -0.12
CA LEU A 66 -3.97 13.51 -0.89
C LEU A 66 -4.58 14.62 -0.01
N GLU A 67 -5.19 14.26 1.11
CA GLU A 67 -5.98 15.18 1.95
C GLU A 67 -5.22 15.75 3.15
N ALA A 68 -4.20 15.06 3.65
CA ALA A 68 -3.43 15.54 4.79
C ALA A 68 -2.76 16.90 4.49
N GLU A 69 -2.41 17.66 5.53
CA GLU A 69 -1.76 18.97 5.35
C GLU A 69 -0.45 18.86 4.54
N GLY A 70 0.33 17.80 4.78
CA GLY A 70 1.53 17.46 4.00
C GLY A 70 1.19 17.04 2.56
N GLY A 71 0.01 16.46 2.35
CA GLY A 71 -0.49 15.99 1.06
C GLY A 71 -0.63 17.07 -0.01
N ARG A 72 -0.72 18.34 0.39
CA ARG A 72 -0.65 19.50 -0.54
C ARG A 72 0.66 19.56 -1.34
N ARG A 73 1.72 18.87 -0.88
CA ARG A 73 3.02 18.79 -1.56
C ARG A 73 3.11 17.64 -2.54
N VAL A 74 2.21 16.65 -2.46
CA VAL A 74 2.13 15.55 -3.43
C VAL A 74 1.73 16.15 -4.77
N GLU A 75 2.59 15.96 -5.77
CA GLU A 75 2.41 16.45 -7.15
C GLU A 75 1.91 15.32 -8.05
N ARG A 76 2.33 14.08 -7.80
CA ARG A 76 1.85 12.87 -8.47
C ARG A 76 1.72 11.71 -7.50
N LEU A 77 0.61 11.00 -7.61
CA LEU A 77 0.33 9.74 -6.95
C LEU A 77 -0.02 8.70 -8.01
N VAL A 78 0.79 7.63 -8.09
CA VAL A 78 0.46 6.44 -8.88
C VAL A 78 0.02 5.34 -7.93
N VAL A 79 -1.15 4.75 -8.17
CA VAL A 79 -1.63 3.58 -7.41
C VAL A 79 -1.63 2.37 -8.33
N ALA A 80 -0.91 1.32 -7.98
CA ALA A 80 -0.94 0.04 -8.70
C ALA A 80 -1.94 -0.89 -8.01
N GLU A 81 -3.02 -1.28 -8.68
CA GLU A 81 -4.02 -2.21 -8.15
C GLU A 81 -4.12 -3.43 -9.06
N LEU A 82 -3.99 -4.63 -8.48
CA LEU A 82 -4.02 -5.86 -9.25
C LEU A 82 -5.42 -6.14 -9.81
N HIS A 83 -6.46 -5.85 -9.04
CA HIS A 83 -7.84 -6.25 -9.33
C HIS A 83 -8.69 -5.07 -9.81
N ASP A 84 -9.16 -5.14 -11.05
CA ASP A 84 -10.10 -4.14 -11.60
C ASP A 84 -11.41 -4.04 -10.77
N GLY A 85 -11.82 -5.13 -10.13
CA GLY A 85 -12.98 -5.17 -9.22
C GLY A 85 -12.85 -4.24 -8.01
N VAL A 86 -11.65 -4.09 -7.45
CA VAL A 86 -11.38 -3.19 -6.32
C VAL A 86 -11.51 -1.73 -6.77
N LEU A 87 -10.91 -1.40 -7.92
CA LEU A 87 -11.03 -0.06 -8.52
C LEU A 87 -12.49 0.31 -8.81
N ARG A 88 -13.28 -0.61 -9.39
CA ARG A 88 -14.70 -0.39 -9.65
C ARG A 88 -15.48 -0.15 -8.35
N ALA A 89 -15.23 -0.94 -7.31
CA ALA A 89 -15.92 -0.78 -6.04
C ALA A 89 -15.67 0.60 -5.39
N VAL A 90 -14.42 1.08 -5.39
CA VAL A 90 -14.10 2.42 -4.88
C VAL A 90 -14.73 3.51 -5.76
N ARG A 91 -14.73 3.34 -7.08
CA ARG A 91 -15.41 4.25 -8.02
C ARG A 91 -16.93 4.33 -7.78
N ASP A 92 -17.53 3.22 -7.38
CA ASP A 92 -18.96 3.12 -7.06
C ASP A 92 -19.31 3.59 -5.62
N GLY A 93 -18.32 4.11 -4.87
CA GLY A 93 -18.53 4.74 -3.57
C GLY A 93 -18.09 3.94 -2.35
N ALA A 94 -17.40 2.80 -2.53
CA ALA A 94 -16.83 2.07 -1.40
C ALA A 94 -15.64 2.82 -0.77
N GLY A 95 -15.49 2.69 0.55
CA GLY A 95 -14.29 3.16 1.26
C GLY A 95 -14.08 4.65 1.17
N ALA A 96 -12.90 5.05 0.70
CA ALA A 96 -12.53 6.45 0.50
C ALA A 96 -13.28 7.15 -0.64
N GLY A 97 -14.04 6.39 -1.45
CA GLY A 97 -14.93 6.92 -2.47
C GLY A 97 -14.23 7.36 -3.77
N PRO A 98 -15.04 7.77 -4.78
CA PRO A 98 -14.53 8.17 -6.09
C PRO A 98 -13.66 9.42 -6.04
N GLU A 99 -13.76 10.25 -5.01
CA GLU A 99 -13.02 11.51 -4.87
C GLU A 99 -11.51 11.29 -4.92
N VAL A 100 -11.01 10.20 -4.34
CA VAL A 100 -9.59 9.81 -4.41
C VAL A 100 -9.15 9.49 -5.84
N LEU A 101 -10.06 8.89 -6.61
CA LEU A 101 -9.81 8.46 -7.99
C LEU A 101 -10.02 9.60 -9.01
N ASP A 102 -10.72 10.66 -8.59
CA ASP A 102 -11.00 11.85 -9.39
C ASP A 102 -10.00 12.99 -9.10
N ASP A 103 -9.17 12.86 -8.05
CA ASP A 103 -8.08 13.81 -7.79
C ASP A 103 -7.10 13.82 -8.97
N PRO A 104 -6.82 14.99 -9.59
CA PRO A 104 -5.99 15.09 -10.79
C PRO A 104 -4.54 14.66 -10.57
N ARG A 105 -4.09 14.53 -9.31
CA ARG A 105 -2.76 14.04 -8.95
C ARG A 105 -2.71 12.52 -8.92
N CYS A 106 -3.85 11.85 -8.78
CA CYS A 106 -3.97 10.41 -8.62
C CYS A 106 -4.17 9.73 -9.98
N THR A 107 -3.38 8.70 -10.27
CA THR A 107 -3.57 7.82 -11.42
C THR A 107 -3.52 6.38 -10.94
N VAL A 108 -4.62 5.65 -11.11
CA VAL A 108 -4.65 4.21 -10.83
C VAL A 108 -4.28 3.43 -12.09
N VAL A 109 -3.30 2.54 -11.96
CA VAL A 109 -2.87 1.60 -12.99
C VAL A 109 -3.32 0.20 -12.55
N VAL A 110 -4.18 -0.43 -13.35
CA VAL A 110 -4.59 -1.82 -13.10
C VAL A 110 -3.48 -2.74 -13.59
N GLY A 111 -2.84 -3.47 -12.68
CA GLY A 111 -1.72 -4.37 -12.97
C GLY A 111 -0.87 -4.70 -11.75
N ASP A 112 0.07 -5.62 -11.94
CA ASP A 112 1.02 -6.03 -10.91
C ASP A 112 1.91 -4.86 -10.47
N VAL A 113 2.08 -4.71 -9.14
CA VAL A 113 2.85 -3.61 -8.55
C VAL A 113 4.31 -3.58 -9.02
N LEU A 114 4.96 -4.74 -9.22
CA LEU A 114 6.34 -4.80 -9.69
C LEU A 114 6.45 -4.38 -11.14
N ASP A 115 5.46 -4.66 -11.97
CA ASP A 115 5.41 -4.17 -13.36
C ASP A 115 5.24 -2.64 -13.37
N VAL A 116 4.37 -2.08 -12.53
CA VAL A 116 4.18 -0.62 -12.43
C VAL A 116 5.44 0.07 -11.89
N VAL A 117 6.12 -0.52 -10.90
CA VAL A 117 7.41 -0.05 -10.38
C VAL A 117 8.51 -0.17 -11.43
N ALA A 118 8.53 -1.24 -12.23
CA ALA A 118 9.49 -1.45 -13.33
C ALA A 118 9.32 -0.43 -14.46
N ALA A 119 8.09 0.02 -14.70
CA ALA A 119 7.79 1.05 -15.69
C ALA A 119 8.24 2.46 -15.26
N GLN A 120 8.48 2.70 -13.95
CA GLN A 120 9.01 3.97 -13.49
C GLN A 120 10.49 4.14 -13.87
N PRO A 121 10.91 5.33 -14.32
CA PRO A 121 12.33 5.61 -14.50
C PRO A 121 13.10 5.41 -13.19
N ALA A 122 14.37 5.00 -13.28
CA ALA A 122 15.24 4.93 -12.10
C ALA A 122 15.37 6.31 -11.44
N ALA A 123 15.41 6.34 -10.10
CA ALA A 123 15.52 7.56 -9.31
C ALA A 123 14.47 8.64 -9.65
N SER A 124 13.20 8.25 -9.83
CA SER A 124 12.11 9.15 -10.21
C SER A 124 11.04 9.34 -9.13
N LEU A 125 11.03 8.50 -8.09
CA LEU A 125 10.08 8.56 -7.00
C LEU A 125 10.74 9.07 -5.72
N ASP A 126 10.00 9.83 -4.93
CA ASP A 126 10.38 10.18 -3.56
C ASP A 126 9.96 9.11 -2.57
N ALA A 127 8.85 8.40 -2.86
CA ALA A 127 8.38 7.31 -2.03
C ALA A 127 7.71 6.19 -2.83
N VAL A 128 7.90 4.96 -2.35
CA VAL A 128 7.14 3.77 -2.73
C VAL A 128 6.53 3.22 -1.45
N LEU A 129 5.20 3.12 -1.40
CA LEU A 129 4.46 2.54 -0.27
C LEU A 129 3.84 1.23 -0.73
N LEU A 130 4.18 0.12 -0.08
CA LEU A 130 3.61 -1.19 -0.37
C LEU A 130 2.52 -1.49 0.65
N ASP A 131 1.27 -1.34 0.22
CA ASP A 131 0.03 -1.63 0.94
C ASP A 131 -0.66 -2.83 0.27
N VAL A 132 0.10 -3.91 0.11
CA VAL A 132 -0.27 -5.08 -0.70
C VAL A 132 -0.54 -6.26 0.21
N ASP A 133 -1.77 -6.76 0.21
CA ASP A 133 -2.09 -8.00 0.94
C ASP A 133 -1.86 -7.85 2.47
N ASN A 134 -1.83 -8.93 3.24
CA ASN A 134 -1.53 -8.93 4.68
C ASN A 134 -0.02 -8.83 4.99
N GLY A 135 0.81 -8.48 4.00
CA GLY A 135 2.27 -8.53 4.10
C GLY A 135 2.88 -9.94 3.90
N PRO A 136 4.22 -10.07 3.97
CA PRO A 136 4.95 -11.25 3.52
C PRO A 136 4.63 -12.55 4.27
N ASP A 137 4.20 -12.46 5.53
CA ASP A 137 4.01 -13.61 6.40
C ASP A 137 2.56 -14.16 6.37
N PHE A 138 1.62 -13.45 5.72
CA PHE A 138 0.17 -13.76 5.75
C PHE A 138 -0.54 -13.58 4.41
N LEU A 139 0.13 -13.85 3.29
CA LEU A 139 -0.39 -13.61 1.94
C LEU A 139 -1.78 -14.24 1.69
N VAL A 140 -2.67 -13.44 1.12
CA VAL A 140 -3.96 -13.80 0.51
C VAL A 140 -3.72 -14.32 -0.91
N HIS A 141 -2.75 -13.76 -1.62
CA HIS A 141 -2.37 -14.17 -2.98
C HIS A 141 -0.87 -14.50 -3.05
N ASP A 142 -0.53 -15.78 -3.28
CA ASP A 142 0.85 -16.28 -3.24
C ASP A 142 1.81 -15.52 -4.19
N ALA A 143 1.31 -15.03 -5.34
CA ALA A 143 2.14 -14.27 -6.27
C ALA A 143 2.64 -12.94 -5.69
N ASN A 144 1.94 -12.37 -4.71
CA ASN A 144 2.39 -11.15 -4.01
C ASN A 144 3.69 -11.38 -3.21
N ALA A 145 4.10 -12.63 -2.96
CA ALA A 145 5.39 -12.92 -2.32
C ALA A 145 6.57 -12.24 -3.04
N ALA A 146 6.47 -12.09 -4.37
CA ALA A 146 7.52 -11.49 -5.19
C ALA A 146 7.81 -10.03 -4.82
N VAL A 147 6.81 -9.24 -4.39
CA VAL A 147 7.04 -7.83 -4.01
C VAL A 147 7.93 -7.71 -2.76
N TYR A 148 7.92 -8.74 -1.92
CA TYR A 148 8.65 -8.81 -0.65
C TYR A 148 9.99 -9.55 -0.73
N ASP A 149 10.31 -10.16 -1.86
CA ASP A 149 11.60 -10.83 -2.04
C ASP A 149 12.72 -9.84 -2.37
N SER A 150 13.97 -10.32 -2.40
CA SER A 150 15.13 -9.47 -2.69
C SER A 150 15.07 -8.80 -4.07
N THR A 151 14.39 -9.40 -5.05
CA THR A 151 14.19 -8.83 -6.39
C THR A 151 13.17 -7.70 -6.34
N GLY A 152 12.02 -7.93 -5.71
CA GLY A 152 10.96 -6.91 -5.55
C GLY A 152 11.44 -5.70 -4.78
N VAL A 153 12.11 -5.92 -3.65
CA VAL A 153 12.71 -4.86 -2.83
C VAL A 153 13.77 -4.07 -3.62
N ARG A 154 14.62 -4.73 -4.40
CA ARG A 154 15.60 -4.06 -5.30
C ARG A 154 14.92 -3.25 -6.40
N ALA A 155 13.80 -3.74 -6.95
CA ALA A 155 13.05 -3.01 -7.96
C ALA A 155 12.46 -1.71 -7.41
N CYS A 156 11.90 -1.76 -6.20
CA CYS A 156 11.41 -0.58 -5.48
C CYS A 156 12.54 0.40 -5.19
N ALA A 157 13.65 -0.09 -4.62
CA ALA A 157 14.82 0.74 -4.31
C ALA A 157 15.40 1.44 -5.55
N ARG A 158 15.42 0.78 -6.71
CA ARG A 158 15.88 1.39 -7.99
C ARG A 158 15.02 2.58 -8.42
N ALA A 159 13.72 2.53 -8.19
CA ALA A 159 12.80 3.59 -8.59
C ALA A 159 12.92 4.84 -7.70
N LEU A 160 13.41 4.68 -6.47
CA LEU A 160 13.59 5.75 -5.50
C LEU A 160 14.79 6.64 -5.82
N ARG A 161 14.61 7.95 -5.63
CA ARG A 161 15.70 8.93 -5.57
C ARG A 161 16.60 8.62 -4.36
N PRO A 162 17.87 9.08 -4.35
CA PRO A 162 18.70 9.02 -3.14
C PRO A 162 17.97 9.68 -1.95
N GLY A 163 17.90 8.98 -0.82
CA GLY A 163 17.12 9.38 0.36
C GLY A 163 15.61 9.15 0.27
N GLY A 164 15.09 8.67 -0.87
CA GLY A 164 13.69 8.32 -1.05
C GLY A 164 13.27 7.14 -0.17
N THR A 165 12.00 7.09 0.20
CA THR A 165 11.49 6.15 1.21
C THR A 165 10.80 4.94 0.57
N LEU A 166 11.20 3.73 0.95
CA LEU A 166 10.34 2.55 0.80
C LEU A 166 9.66 2.32 2.15
N ALA A 167 8.32 2.28 2.15
CA ALA A 167 7.53 1.89 3.31
C ALA A 167 6.67 0.68 2.95
N VAL A 168 6.53 -0.26 3.87
CA VAL A 168 5.81 -1.51 3.67
C VAL A 168 4.88 -1.71 4.85
N TRP A 169 3.58 -1.76 4.59
CA TRP A 169 2.60 -2.19 5.57
C TRP A 169 2.64 -3.71 5.72
N SER A 170 2.48 -4.22 6.94
CA SER A 170 2.45 -5.64 7.23
C SER A 170 1.60 -5.96 8.45
N MET A 171 0.92 -7.10 8.42
CA MET A 171 0.18 -7.61 9.57
C MET A 171 1.10 -8.01 10.74
N ALA A 172 2.40 -8.25 10.51
CA ALA A 172 3.35 -8.70 11.53
C ALA A 172 4.73 -8.07 11.40
N ASP A 173 5.52 -8.15 12.47
CA ASP A 173 6.90 -7.67 12.50
C ASP A 173 7.86 -8.67 11.81
N SER A 174 7.87 -8.64 10.48
CA SER A 174 8.61 -9.61 9.67
C SER A 174 10.13 -9.38 9.73
N GLU A 175 10.86 -10.26 10.45
CA GLU A 175 12.32 -10.26 10.49
C GLU A 175 12.94 -10.45 9.09
N THR A 176 12.43 -11.41 8.32
CA THR A 176 12.89 -11.69 6.96
C THR A 176 12.76 -10.46 6.05
N LEU A 177 11.66 -9.72 6.15
CA LEU A 177 11.48 -8.49 5.36
C LEU A 177 12.48 -7.41 5.79
N ARG A 178 12.69 -7.20 7.11
CA ARG A 178 13.69 -6.24 7.61
C ARG A 178 15.08 -6.52 7.07
N GLU A 179 15.50 -7.78 7.08
CA GLU A 179 16.80 -8.19 6.54
C GLU A 179 16.91 -7.86 5.05
N ARG A 180 15.89 -8.20 4.25
CA ARG A 180 15.86 -7.91 2.81
C ARG A 180 15.87 -6.41 2.51
N LEU A 181 15.13 -5.61 3.28
CA LEU A 181 15.17 -4.15 3.19
C LEU A 181 16.59 -3.64 3.49
N GLY A 182 17.23 -4.16 4.54
CA GLY A 182 18.57 -3.75 4.97
C GLY A 182 19.70 -4.08 3.98
N GLU A 183 19.48 -5.03 3.06
CA GLU A 183 20.44 -5.31 2.00
C GLU A 183 20.64 -4.11 1.05
N VAL A 184 19.60 -3.29 0.86
CA VAL A 184 19.57 -2.26 -0.21
C VAL A 184 19.17 -0.87 0.25
N LEU A 185 18.61 -0.74 1.44
CA LEU A 185 18.24 0.52 2.05
C LEU A 185 19.10 0.79 3.28
N ASP A 186 19.15 2.07 3.67
CA ASP A 186 19.71 2.53 4.93
C ASP A 186 18.59 2.82 5.93
N ASP A 187 18.94 2.90 7.22
CA ASP A 187 18.04 3.27 8.31
C ASP A 187 16.73 2.46 8.40
N VAL A 188 16.81 1.14 8.16
CA VAL A 188 15.64 0.26 8.23
C VAL A 188 15.05 0.23 9.63
N ARG A 189 13.75 0.51 9.74
CA ARG A 189 12.98 0.55 11.00
C ARG A 189 11.66 -0.19 10.84
N ALA A 190 11.15 -0.70 11.95
CA ALA A 190 9.79 -1.22 12.05
C ALA A 190 9.06 -0.48 13.15
N VAL A 191 7.87 0.02 12.84
CA VAL A 191 7.01 0.76 13.77
C VAL A 191 5.72 -0.02 13.94
N ALA A 192 5.38 -0.34 15.18
CA ALA A 192 4.10 -0.95 15.52
C ALA A 192 3.00 0.12 15.48
N VAL A 193 1.89 -0.19 14.82
CA VAL A 193 0.67 0.62 14.80
C VAL A 193 -0.40 -0.12 15.61
N PRO A 194 -0.77 0.40 16.79
CA PRO A 194 -1.86 -0.17 17.58
C PRO A 194 -3.17 -0.05 16.81
N VAL A 195 -3.91 -1.16 16.71
CA VAL A 195 -5.21 -1.22 16.04
C VAL A 195 -6.25 -1.92 16.92
N ASP A 196 -7.51 -1.53 16.78
CA ASP A 196 -8.64 -2.21 17.44
C ASP A 196 -9.39 -3.07 16.41
N LEU A 197 -9.12 -4.38 16.44
CA LEU A 197 -9.79 -5.33 15.57
C LEU A 197 -11.01 -5.90 16.29
N GLN A 198 -12.13 -5.16 16.20
CA GLN A 198 -13.43 -5.57 16.76
C GLN A 198 -13.37 -5.81 18.28
N GLY A 199 -12.74 -4.89 19.01
CA GLY A 199 -12.55 -4.93 20.46
C GLY A 199 -11.31 -5.71 20.91
N ARG A 200 -10.45 -6.12 19.98
CA ARG A 200 -9.18 -6.79 20.28
C ARG A 200 -8.03 -5.82 19.98
N ALA A 201 -7.24 -5.52 21.00
CA ALA A 201 -6.01 -4.75 20.83
C ALA A 201 -4.96 -5.61 20.11
N GLU A 202 -4.60 -5.20 18.90
CA GLU A 202 -3.62 -5.87 18.04
C GLU A 202 -2.61 -4.83 17.53
N HIS A 203 -1.58 -5.29 16.83
CA HIS A 203 -0.62 -4.40 16.17
C HIS A 203 -0.43 -4.81 14.72
N TYR A 204 -0.57 -3.85 13.83
CA TYR A 204 0.04 -3.91 12.50
C TYR A 204 1.41 -3.22 12.53
N TRP A 205 2.15 -3.33 11.44
CA TRP A 205 3.52 -2.86 11.36
C TRP A 205 3.73 -2.10 10.07
N VAL A 206 4.50 -1.01 10.17
CA VAL A 206 5.06 -0.33 9.00
C VAL A 206 6.57 -0.43 9.07
N LEU A 207 7.15 -1.07 8.07
CA LEU A 207 8.58 -1.20 7.89
C LEU A 207 9.06 -0.15 6.90
N THR A 208 10.07 0.63 7.25
CA THR A 208 10.59 1.70 6.39
C THR A 208 12.09 1.58 6.20
N GLY A 209 12.59 2.15 5.11
CA GLY A 209 14.02 2.36 4.85
C GLY A 209 14.23 3.39 3.74
N HIS A 210 15.45 3.92 3.65
CA HIS A 210 15.78 4.98 2.70
C HIS A 210 16.78 4.50 1.63
N ALA A 211 16.57 4.91 0.38
CA ALA A 211 17.47 4.57 -0.71
C ALA A 211 18.84 5.27 -0.54
N ARG A 212 19.90 4.53 -0.88
CA ARG A 212 21.32 4.95 -0.76
C ARG A 212 21.72 6.04 -1.75
#